data_AF-A0A1S3Y8N6-F1
#
_entry.id   AF-A0A1S3Y8N6-F1
#
_cell.length_a   1.000
_cell.length_b   1.000
_cell.length_c   1.000
_cell.angle_alpha   90.00
_cell.angle_beta   90.00
_cell.angle_gamma   90.00
#
_symmetry.space_group_name_H-M   'P 1'
#
loop_
_entity.id
_entity.type
_entity.pdbx_description
1 polymer ?
#
loop_
_entity_poly.entity_id
_entity_poly.type
_entity_poly.pdbx_seq_one_letter_code
_entity_poly.pdbx_strand_id
1 'polypeptide(L)'
;MYVKVSLDGVPFLRKVDLGTQKDYSEFVMNLEKLFGCYGICEAVKDGDSSEYIPIYEDKDGDWMLLGDVPWEMFTESCKRLRIMKRSDAKVIGIRTKDFLKGMYKEK
;
A
#
# COMPACT_ATOMS: atom_id res chain seq x y z
N MET A 1 -14.87 -2.08 8.11
CA MET A 1 -13.70 -2.83 8.62
C MET A 1 -12.53 -1.86 8.72
N TYR A 2 -11.88 -1.73 9.87
CA TYR A 2 -10.82 -0.72 10.06
C TYR A 2 -9.44 -1.30 9.79
N VAL A 3 -8.68 -0.65 8.92
CA VAL A 3 -7.30 -0.99 8.60
C VAL A 3 -6.37 0.09 9.13
N LYS A 4 -5.29 -0.33 9.79
CA LYS A 4 -4.24 0.58 10.23
C LYS A 4 -3.36 0.91 9.03
N VAL A 5 -3.13 2.20 8.82
CA VAL A 5 -2.28 2.72 7.76
C VAL A 5 -1.11 3.47 8.39
N SER A 6 0.11 3.09 8.02
CA SER A 6 1.36 3.74 8.43
C SER A 6 2.11 4.35 7.24
N LEU A 7 2.75 5.49 7.44
CA LEU A 7 3.63 6.13 6.44
C LEU A 7 5.07 6.10 6.95
N ASP A 8 5.99 5.50 6.18
CA ASP A 8 7.40 5.45 6.56
C ASP A 8 8.05 6.84 6.55
N GLY A 9 8.99 7.03 7.48
CA GLY A 9 9.67 8.31 7.68
C GLY A 9 8.91 9.30 8.56
N VAL A 10 7.68 8.99 8.99
CA VAL A 10 6.91 9.79 9.95
C VAL A 10 6.19 8.90 10.95
N PRO A 11 6.02 9.33 12.22
CA PRO A 11 5.18 8.62 13.19
C PRO A 11 3.69 8.85 12.90
N PHE A 12 3.24 8.54 11.68
CA PHE A 12 1.88 8.74 11.24
C PHE A 12 1.17 7.39 11.19
N LEU A 13 0.21 7.19 12.09
CA LEU A 13 -0.63 6.00 12.17
C LEU A 13 -2.09 6.43 12.20
N ARG A 14 -2.85 6.10 11.16
CA ARG A 14 -4.30 6.33 11.11
C ARG A 14 -5.06 5.03 10.89
N LYS A 15 -6.29 4.97 11.35
CA LYS A 15 -7.23 3.91 10.98
C LYS A 15 -8.12 4.43 9.85
N VAL A 16 -8.21 3.66 8.78
CA VAL A 16 -9.10 3.93 7.64
C VAL A 16 -10.18 2.86 7.64
N ASP A 17 -11.44 3.26 7.43
CA ASP A 17 -12.52 2.29 7.23
C ASP A 17 -12.56 1.87 5.77
N LEU A 18 -12.36 0.57 5.52
CA LEU A 18 -12.52 -0.03 4.19
C LEU A 18 -14.00 -0.21 3.82
N GLY A 19 -14.91 -0.21 4.80
CA GLY A 19 -16.33 -0.44 4.56
C GLY A 19 -17.06 0.74 3.92
N THR A 20 -16.48 1.95 3.98
CA THR A 20 -17.07 3.16 3.39
C THR A 20 -16.67 3.37 1.93
N GLN A 21 -15.79 2.53 1.40
CA GLN A 21 -15.09 2.69 0.12
C GLN A 21 -15.62 1.64 -0.85
N LYS A 22 -15.96 2.02 -2.08
CA LYS A 22 -16.55 1.06 -3.05
C LYS A 22 -15.53 0.46 -4.02
N ASP A 23 -14.41 1.14 -4.22
CA ASP A 23 -13.38 0.76 -5.18
C ASP A 23 -12.01 1.36 -4.81
N TYR A 24 -10.97 0.88 -5.50
CA TYR A 24 -9.61 1.35 -5.29
C TYR A 24 -9.43 2.85 -5.57
N SER A 25 -10.18 3.42 -6.52
CA SER A 25 -10.00 4.84 -6.86
C SER A 25 -10.47 5.72 -5.72
N GLU A 26 -11.65 5.44 -5.16
CA GLU A 26 -12.17 6.13 -3.97
C GLU A 26 -11.23 5.92 -2.77
N PHE A 27 -10.75 4.68 -2.59
CA PHE A 27 -9.85 4.32 -1.51
C PHE A 27 -8.56 5.12 -1.53
N VAL A 28 -7.89 5.12 -2.68
CA VAL A 28 -6.61 5.81 -2.85
C VAL A 28 -6.81 7.32 -2.75
N MET A 29 -7.87 7.88 -3.34
CA MET A 29 -8.16 9.32 -3.19
C MET A 29 -8.38 9.73 -1.73
N ASN A 30 -9.08 8.91 -0.94
CA ASN A 30 -9.26 9.18 0.48
C ASN A 30 -7.93 9.03 1.24
N LEU A 31 -7.12 8.04 0.88
CA LEU A 31 -5.79 7.82 1.44
C LEU A 31 -4.88 9.04 1.20
N GLU A 32 -4.85 9.57 -0.02
CA GLU A 32 -4.10 10.77 -0.37
C GLU A 32 -4.57 11.98 0.44
N LYS A 33 -5.89 12.18 0.60
CA LYS A 33 -6.45 13.25 1.43
C LYS A 33 -6.11 13.12 2.91
N LEU A 34 -6.12 11.90 3.45
CA LEU A 34 -5.83 11.65 4.86
C LEU A 34 -4.35 11.81 5.19
N PHE A 35 -3.46 11.42 4.28
CA PHE A 35 -2.02 11.43 4.50
C PHE A 35 -1.32 12.67 3.93
N GLY A 36 -1.99 13.44 3.06
CA GLY A 36 -1.37 14.56 2.34
C GLY A 36 -0.29 14.11 1.34
N CYS A 37 -0.22 12.81 1.05
CA CYS A 37 0.71 12.21 0.11
C CYS A 37 0.05 12.17 -1.28
N TYR A 38 0.07 13.30 -1.97
CA TYR A 38 -0.40 13.39 -3.35
C TYR A 38 0.55 12.57 -4.25
N GLY A 39 0.02 11.58 -4.98
CA GLY A 39 0.77 10.72 -5.91
C GLY A 39 0.69 9.22 -5.63
N ILE A 40 -0.08 8.80 -4.63
CA ILE A 40 -0.39 7.37 -4.40
C ILE A 40 -1.28 6.83 -5.52
N CYS A 41 -2.17 7.66 -6.07
CA CYS A 41 -3.02 7.28 -7.20
C CYS A 41 -2.19 6.91 -8.44
N GLU A 42 -1.12 7.67 -8.70
CA GLU A 42 -0.16 7.38 -9.76
C GLU A 42 0.68 6.14 -9.43
N ALA A 43 1.02 5.91 -8.14
CA ALA A 43 1.71 4.69 -7.72
C ALA A 43 0.92 3.41 -8.01
N VAL A 44 -0.40 3.46 -7.80
CA VAL A 44 -1.29 2.31 -8.05
C VAL A 44 -1.53 2.09 -9.54
N LYS A 45 -1.47 3.15 -10.36
CA LYS A 45 -1.74 3.08 -11.81
C LYS A 45 -0.49 2.79 -12.64
N ASP A 46 0.61 3.45 -12.33
CA ASP A 46 1.83 3.50 -13.14
C ASP A 46 3.02 3.45 -12.20
N GLY A 47 3.15 2.31 -11.51
CA GLY A 47 4.02 2.06 -10.36
C GLY A 47 5.51 2.37 -10.52
N ASP A 48 5.95 2.90 -11.66
CA ASP A 48 7.29 3.44 -11.90
C ASP A 48 7.39 4.98 -11.82
N SER A 49 6.29 5.72 -11.80
CA SER A 49 6.28 7.20 -11.80
C SER A 49 6.17 7.85 -10.40
N SER A 50 5.70 7.12 -9.40
CA SER A 50 5.42 7.69 -8.08
C SER A 50 6.57 7.53 -7.07
N GLU A 51 6.79 8.58 -6.27
CA GLU A 51 7.71 8.59 -5.14
C GLU A 51 7.23 7.73 -3.97
N TYR A 52 5.97 7.30 -3.94
CA TYR A 52 5.39 6.48 -2.89
C TYR A 52 5.03 5.08 -3.38
N ILE A 53 5.20 4.08 -2.53
CA ILE A 53 4.86 2.68 -2.79
C ILE A 53 3.85 2.25 -1.71
N PRO A 54 2.55 2.14 -2.06
CA PRO A 54 1.54 1.61 -1.16
C PRO A 54 1.55 0.08 -1.16
N ILE A 55 1.81 -0.52 -0.01
CA ILE A 55 1.78 -1.97 0.21
C ILE A 55 0.77 -2.32 1.32
N TYR A 56 0.21 -3.51 1.29
CA TYR A 56 -0.64 -4.01 2.36
C TYR A 56 -0.24 -5.42 2.77
N GLU A 57 -0.47 -5.76 4.02
CA GLU A 57 -0.36 -7.13 4.52
C GLU A 57 -1.71 -7.82 4.40
N ASP A 58 -1.74 -8.99 3.79
CA ASP A 58 -2.94 -9.79 3.64
C ASP A 58 -3.24 -10.67 4.88
N LYS A 59 -4.19 -11.60 4.72
CA LYS A 59 -4.61 -12.49 5.80
C LYS A 59 -3.59 -13.57 6.13
N ASP A 60 -2.72 -13.90 5.19
CA ASP A 60 -1.68 -14.92 5.29
C ASP A 60 -0.37 -14.32 5.86
N GLY A 61 -0.27 -12.98 5.90
CA GLY A 61 0.88 -12.24 6.41
C GLY A 61 1.83 -11.79 5.31
N ASP A 62 1.45 -11.99 4.06
CA ASP A 62 2.23 -11.59 2.89
C ASP A 62 2.00 -10.12 2.57
N TRP A 63 3.08 -9.45 2.19
CA TRP A 63 3.02 -8.05 1.76
C TRP A 63 2.87 -7.95 0.26
N MET A 64 1.83 -7.23 -0.15
CA MET A 64 1.34 -7.13 -1.53
C MET A 64 1.30 -5.66 -1.95
N LEU A 65 1.41 -5.37 -3.26
CA LEU A 65 1.15 -4.00 -3.72
C LEU A 65 -0.35 -3.72 -3.68
N LEU A 66 -0.69 -2.51 -3.25
CA LEU A 66 -2.07 -2.05 -3.32
C LEU A 66 -2.51 -1.94 -4.79
N GLY A 67 -3.54 -2.70 -5.17
CA GLY A 67 -4.07 -2.75 -6.54
C GLY A 67 -3.75 -4.02 -7.33
N ASP A 68 -2.91 -4.92 -6.81
CA ASP A 68 -2.56 -6.19 -7.50
C ASP A 68 -3.72 -7.19 -7.54
N VAL A 69 -4.60 -7.17 -6.53
CA VAL A 69 -5.75 -8.10 -6.41
C VAL A 69 -7.07 -7.36 -6.60
N PRO A 70 -8.18 -8.04 -6.95
CA PRO A 70 -9.50 -7.44 -6.98
C PRO A 70 -9.88 -6.77 -5.65
N TRP A 71 -10.65 -5.68 -5.71
CA TRP A 71 -11.06 -4.89 -4.54
C TRP A 71 -11.74 -5.72 -3.44
N GLU A 72 -12.60 -6.65 -3.83
CA GLU A 72 -13.28 -7.56 -2.89
C GLU A 72 -12.27 -8.41 -2.10
N MET A 73 -11.28 -8.99 -2.79
CA MET A 73 -10.22 -9.77 -2.13
C MET A 73 -9.36 -8.91 -1.22
N PHE A 74 -9.05 -7.67 -1.62
CA PHE A 74 -8.32 -6.74 -0.78
C PHE A 74 -9.10 -6.37 0.50
N THR A 75 -10.38 -6.04 0.38
CA THR A 75 -11.19 -5.64 1.54
C THR A 75 -11.39 -6.78 2.55
N GLU A 76 -11.40 -8.03 2.10
CA GLU A 76 -11.48 -9.20 2.97
C GLU A 76 -10.14 -9.63 3.57
N SER A 77 -9.03 -9.42 2.85
CA SER A 77 -7.70 -9.92 3.28
C SER A 77 -6.84 -8.87 3.99
N CYS A 78 -7.07 -7.57 3.76
CA CYS A 78 -6.17 -6.51 4.22
C CYS A 78 -6.18 -6.37 5.75
N LYS A 79 -5.02 -6.61 6.39
CA LYS A 79 -4.81 -6.43 7.83
C LYS A 79 -4.25 -5.06 8.17
N ARG A 80 -3.24 -4.61 7.42
CA ARG A 80 -2.56 -3.32 7.61
C ARG A 80 -2.04 -2.82 6.27
N LEU A 81 -1.95 -1.50 6.14
CA LEU A 81 -1.42 -0.84 4.97
C LEU A 81 -0.21 0.00 5.37
N ARG A 82 0.79 0.04 4.49
CA ARG A 82 2.00 0.83 4.68
C ARG A 82 2.31 1.57 3.40
N ILE A 83 2.60 2.85 3.53
CA ILE A 83 3.04 3.70 2.44
C ILE A 83 4.53 3.95 2.68
N MET A 84 5.37 3.54 1.73
CA MET A 84 6.81 3.73 1.80
C MET A 84 7.25 4.77 0.78
N LYS A 85 8.32 5.53 1.05
CA LYS A 85 8.98 6.30 -0.01
C LYS A 85 9.85 5.37 -0.85
N ARG A 86 9.83 5.57 -2.17
CA ARG A 86 10.69 4.85 -3.11
C ARG A 86 12.18 5.06 -2.80
N SER A 87 12.57 6.21 -2.27
CA SER A 87 13.94 6.49 -1.80
C SER A 87 14.37 5.54 -0.68
N ASP A 88 13.47 5.25 0.26
CA ASP A 88 13.75 4.41 1.42
C ASP A 88 13.77 2.94 1.00
N ALA A 89 12.95 2.63 0.00
CA ALA A 89 13.02 1.40 -0.76
C ALA A 89 14.39 1.21 -1.49
N LYS A 90 14.99 2.25 -2.06
CA LYS A 90 16.29 2.15 -2.79
C LYS A 90 17.47 1.72 -1.91
N VAL A 91 17.46 2.01 -0.60
CA VAL A 91 18.52 1.58 0.33
C VAL A 91 18.58 0.05 0.49
N ILE A 92 17.53 -0.67 0.04
CA ILE A 92 17.40 -2.13 0.09
C ILE A 92 17.50 -2.75 -1.33
N GLY A 93 18.17 -2.10 -2.30
CA GLY A 93 18.44 -2.69 -3.62
C GLY A 93 17.17 -3.00 -4.43
N ILE A 94 16.15 -2.14 -4.34
CA ILE A 94 14.81 -2.41 -4.86
C ILE A 94 14.72 -2.11 -6.35
N ARG A 95 14.78 -3.17 -7.16
CA ARG A 95 13.94 -3.27 -8.35
C ARG A 95 12.55 -3.65 -7.86
N THR A 96 11.55 -2.85 -8.22
CA THR A 96 10.12 -3.01 -7.87
C THR A 96 9.57 -4.42 -8.11
N LYS A 97 10.16 -5.22 -9.00
CA LYS A 97 9.83 -6.64 -9.22
C LYS A 97 10.50 -7.62 -8.27
N ASP A 98 11.71 -7.32 -7.77
CA ASP A 98 12.47 -8.20 -6.89
C ASP A 98 12.06 -8.05 -5.41
N PHE A 99 11.54 -6.88 -5.01
CA PHE A 99 11.01 -6.68 -3.65
C PHE A 99 9.78 -7.55 -3.39
N LEU A 100 8.85 -7.63 -4.34
CA LEU A 100 7.73 -8.57 -4.27
C LEU A 100 8.26 -10.00 -4.18
N LYS A 101 9.21 -10.37 -5.04
CA LYS A 101 9.78 -11.73 -5.08
C LYS A 101 10.51 -12.13 -3.79
N GLY A 102 11.11 -11.19 -3.08
CA GLY A 102 11.73 -11.40 -1.75
C GLY A 102 10.72 -11.50 -0.61
N MET A 103 9.55 -10.87 -0.73
CA MET A 103 8.47 -10.97 0.26
C MET A 103 7.60 -12.23 0.07
N TYR A 104 7.50 -12.78 -1.16
CA TYR A 104 6.83 -14.06 -1.46
C TYR A 104 7.63 -15.31 -1.07
N LYS A 105 8.77 -15.18 -0.39
CA LYS A 105 9.56 -16.35 0.01
C LYS A 105 10.29 -16.15 1.32
N GLU A 106 9.67 -16.61 2.40
CA GLU A 106 10.40 -17.17 3.53
C GLU A 106 9.69 -18.44 4.03
N LYS A 107 10.23 -19.59 3.63
CA LYS A 107 10.15 -20.86 4.37
C LYS A 107 11.57 -21.35 4.57
#